data_AF-A0A240BIM6-F1
#
_entry.id   AF-A0A240BIM6-F1
#
_cell.length_a   1.000
_cell.length_b   1.000
_cell.length_c   1.000
_cell.angle_alpha   90.00
_cell.angle_beta   90.00
_cell.angle_gamma   90.00
#
_symmetry.space_group_name_H-M   'P 1'
#
loop_
_entity.id
_entity.type
_entity.pdbx_description
1 polymer ?
#
loop_
_entity_poly.entity_id
_entity_poly.type
_entity_poly.pdbx_seq_one_letter_code
_entity_poly.pdbx_strand_id
1 'polypeptide(L)'
;MNMKNTANTGRGQTHPKESLGIINSNDFASLVPVIAGQIGGRESNIVSAKALHKSLGVGRVFSSWFNARVEEYDFKSAVDYVESDTPISVFQCPNIDQVKSARVQTSRGGDRRSKDYAITLNMAKELAMVERNDQGRAIRRYFIQCEEELYRSVPEVAARLRHQLKTRIGAANMFKAMCAALEAARAEQGKQTSQNHYTNESNMIARIVLGGITAKQWVLANGLDGDPRDNMSAEQLEHLSYLESTNITLIDMGMDYEPRKAELMRLSQRWLTKRLGSENDDK
;
A
#
# COMPACT_ATOMS: atom_id res chain seq x y z
N MET A 1 -55.02 -36.74 -20.30
CA MET A 1 -56.26 -36.10 -19.80
C MET A 1 -56.03 -35.69 -18.35
N ASN A 2 -56.21 -34.40 -18.05
CA ASN A 2 -56.43 -33.73 -16.74
C ASN A 2 -55.32 -33.69 -15.65
N MET A 3 -54.69 -32.50 -15.53
CA MET A 3 -54.71 -31.52 -14.39
C MET A 3 -54.53 -32.06 -12.94
N LYS A 4 -53.77 -31.46 -11.99
CA LYS A 4 -53.51 -30.04 -11.64
C LYS A 4 -52.40 -29.95 -10.56
N ASN A 5 -51.77 -28.76 -10.47
CA ASN A 5 -50.86 -28.24 -9.43
C ASN A 5 -51.25 -28.52 -7.96
N THR A 6 -50.24 -28.59 -7.08
CA THR A 6 -50.08 -27.69 -5.91
C THR A 6 -48.67 -27.76 -5.33
N ALA A 7 -48.08 -26.60 -5.05
CA ALA A 7 -46.81 -26.42 -4.35
C ALA A 7 -46.93 -26.84 -2.87
N ASN A 8 -45.84 -27.33 -2.28
CA ASN A 8 -45.69 -27.29 -0.83
C ASN A 8 -44.24 -26.98 -0.41
N THR A 9 -44.15 -25.87 0.29
CA THR A 9 -43.07 -25.27 1.05
C THR A 9 -42.53 -26.23 2.14
N GLY A 10 -41.22 -26.20 2.42
CA GLY A 10 -40.74 -26.80 3.69
C GLY A 10 -39.24 -27.11 3.82
N ARG A 11 -38.46 -26.07 4.19
CA ARG A 11 -37.28 -26.03 5.08
C ARG A 11 -36.36 -27.28 5.22
N GLY A 12 -35.07 -27.01 4.97
CA GLY A 12 -33.97 -27.83 5.48
C GLY A 12 -32.58 -27.31 5.14
N GLN A 13 -32.36 -25.99 5.08
CA GLN A 13 -31.01 -25.43 5.01
C GLN A 13 -30.33 -25.69 6.36
N THR A 14 -29.47 -26.70 6.44
CA THR A 14 -28.48 -26.81 7.51
C THR A 14 -27.42 -25.75 7.27
N HIS A 15 -27.69 -24.52 7.69
CA HIS A 15 -26.62 -23.59 7.99
C HIS A 15 -25.73 -24.25 9.05
N PRO A 16 -24.40 -24.32 8.86
CA PRO A 16 -23.53 -24.46 10.00
C PRO A 16 -23.89 -23.26 10.90
N LYS A 17 -24.27 -23.54 12.14
CA LYS A 17 -24.40 -22.49 13.16
C LYS A 17 -23.06 -21.75 13.16
N GLU A 18 -23.00 -20.61 12.50
CA GLU A 18 -22.03 -19.57 12.83
C GLU A 18 -22.33 -19.24 14.28
N SER A 19 -21.60 -19.89 15.17
CA SER A 19 -21.30 -19.27 16.44
C SER A 19 -20.56 -18.00 16.08
N LEU A 20 -21.32 -16.91 15.96
CA LEU A 20 -20.91 -15.55 16.29
C LEU A 20 -20.45 -15.59 17.76
N GLY A 21 -19.35 -16.30 18.00
CA GLY A 21 -18.51 -16.08 19.15
C GLY A 21 -17.99 -14.68 18.90
N ILE A 22 -18.56 -13.75 19.66
CA ILE A 22 -18.02 -12.43 19.94
C ILE A 22 -16.50 -12.56 19.82
N ILE A 23 -15.95 -12.07 18.71
CA ILE A 23 -14.51 -11.90 18.60
C ILE A 23 -14.27 -10.86 19.68
N ASN A 24 -13.80 -11.34 20.84
CA ASN A 24 -13.43 -10.50 21.96
C ASN A 24 -12.60 -9.36 21.37
N SER A 25 -13.11 -8.15 21.50
CA SER A 25 -12.44 -6.92 21.12
C SER A 25 -11.10 -6.87 21.85
N ASN A 26 -10.08 -7.41 21.19
CA ASN A 26 -8.70 -7.40 21.62
C ASN A 26 -7.90 -7.22 20.34
N ASP A 27 -7.84 -5.94 19.99
CA ASP A 27 -6.86 -5.18 19.22
C ASP A 27 -5.67 -5.99 18.69
N PHE A 28 -5.17 -5.66 17.49
CA PHE A 28 -3.92 -6.22 16.96
C PHE A 28 -2.75 -6.09 17.97
N ALA A 29 -2.82 -5.07 18.84
CA ALA A 29 -1.92 -4.85 19.96
C ALA A 29 -1.93 -5.97 21.04
N SER A 30 -3.03 -6.73 21.15
CA SER A 30 -3.13 -7.91 22.02
C SER A 30 -2.42 -9.14 21.44
N LEU A 31 -2.33 -9.22 20.11
CA LEU A 31 -1.63 -10.31 19.40
C LEU A 31 -0.11 -10.09 19.42
N VAL A 32 0.31 -8.84 19.23
CA VAL A 32 1.71 -8.43 19.32
C VAL A 32 1.80 -7.07 20.01
N PRO A 33 2.55 -6.95 21.12
CA PRO A 33 2.68 -5.67 21.82
C PRO A 33 3.26 -4.59 20.92
N VAL A 34 2.58 -3.45 20.88
CA VAL A 34 3.02 -2.25 20.18
C VAL A 34 3.72 -1.33 21.19
N ILE A 35 4.93 -0.88 20.86
CA ILE A 35 5.75 -0.03 21.72
C ILE A 35 6.03 1.28 20.97
N ALA A 36 6.06 2.41 21.68
CA ALA A 36 6.54 3.65 21.10
C ALA A 36 8.07 3.59 20.92
N GLY A 37 8.55 3.88 19.72
CA GLY A 37 9.97 3.85 19.40
C GLY A 37 10.33 4.81 18.28
N GLN A 38 11.54 4.67 17.74
CA GLN A 38 12.03 5.53 16.69
C GLN A 38 12.64 4.69 15.57
N ILE A 39 12.20 4.90 14.33
CA ILE A 39 12.77 4.29 13.12
C ILE A 39 13.19 5.43 12.20
N GLY A 40 14.46 5.42 11.77
CA GLY A 40 15.00 6.46 10.88
C GLY A 40 14.92 7.89 11.47
N GLY A 41 14.95 8.02 12.80
CA GLY A 41 14.81 9.32 13.46
C GLY A 41 13.37 9.84 13.59
N ARG A 42 12.36 9.09 13.15
CA ARG A 42 10.93 9.45 13.30
C ARG A 42 10.28 8.64 14.42
N GLU A 43 9.53 9.29 15.29
CA GLU A 43 8.70 8.61 16.28
C GLU A 43 7.67 7.73 15.56
N SER A 44 7.58 6.47 15.97
CA SER A 44 6.68 5.48 15.37
C SER A 44 6.29 4.41 16.35
N ASN A 45 5.16 3.77 16.08
CA ASN A 45 4.73 2.57 16.77
C ASN A 45 5.48 1.37 16.19
N ILE A 46 6.29 0.72 17.02
CA ILE A 46 7.16 -0.38 16.65
C ILE A 46 6.67 -1.71 17.24
N VAL A 47 7.00 -2.78 16.52
CA VAL A 47 6.67 -4.16 16.86
C VAL A 47 7.93 -5.02 16.71
N SER A 48 8.09 -6.05 17.54
CA SER A 48 9.16 -7.07 17.34
C SER A 48 8.78 -8.01 16.21
N ALA A 49 9.66 -8.14 15.21
CA ALA A 49 9.48 -9.06 14.11
C ALA A 49 9.42 -10.52 14.59
N LYS A 50 10.22 -10.90 15.59
CA LYS A 50 10.16 -12.25 16.19
C LYS A 50 8.85 -12.51 16.91
N ALA A 51 8.36 -11.53 17.67
CA ALA A 51 7.09 -11.66 18.36
C ALA A 51 5.95 -11.85 17.35
N LEU A 52 5.95 -11.04 16.28
CA LEU A 52 5.00 -11.19 15.18
C LEU A 52 5.10 -12.57 14.51
N HIS A 53 6.31 -13.01 14.14
CA HIS A 53 6.54 -14.33 13.54
C HIS A 53 5.97 -15.48 14.40
N LYS A 54 6.19 -15.41 15.72
CA LYS A 54 5.68 -16.38 16.68
C LYS A 54 4.15 -16.33 16.77
N SER A 55 3.56 -15.14 16.91
CA SER A 55 2.11 -14.96 17.01
C SER A 55 1.38 -15.39 15.73
N LEU A 56 1.99 -15.19 14.56
CA LEU A 56 1.46 -15.64 13.28
C LEU A 56 1.58 -17.16 13.08
N GLY A 57 2.36 -17.88 13.89
CA GLY A 57 2.53 -19.32 13.77
C GLY A 57 3.25 -19.74 12.47
N VAL A 58 4.19 -18.93 11.99
CA VAL A 58 4.94 -19.22 10.76
C VAL A 58 5.91 -20.37 11.01
N GLY A 59 5.85 -21.40 10.15
CA GLY A 59 6.68 -22.61 10.29
C GLY A 59 8.10 -22.48 9.71
N ARG A 60 8.37 -21.45 8.91
CA ARG A 60 9.72 -21.18 8.37
C ARG A 60 10.65 -20.68 9.48
N VAL A 61 11.95 -20.85 9.29
CA VAL A 61 12.95 -20.29 10.22
C VAL A 61 12.94 -18.77 10.13
N PHE A 62 12.88 -18.08 11.28
CA PHE A 62 12.71 -16.62 11.38
C PHE A 62 13.59 -15.81 10.43
N SER A 63 14.92 -16.04 10.41
CA SER A 63 15.83 -15.26 9.56
C SER A 63 15.56 -15.46 8.06
N SER A 64 15.24 -16.69 7.64
CA SER A 64 14.89 -16.98 6.25
C SER A 64 13.54 -16.38 5.88
N TRP A 65 12.56 -16.44 6.79
CA TRP A 65 11.26 -15.82 6.59
C TRP A 65 11.38 -14.30 6.48
N PHE A 66 12.04 -13.64 7.44
CA PHE A 66 12.13 -12.19 7.49
C PHE A 66 12.85 -11.64 6.27
N ASN A 67 14.02 -12.19 5.92
CA ASN A 67 14.77 -11.74 4.75
C ASN A 67 13.99 -11.93 3.45
N ALA A 68 13.30 -13.06 3.28
CA ALA A 68 12.47 -13.30 2.12
C ALA A 68 11.31 -12.30 2.02
N ARG A 69 10.67 -11.93 3.14
CA ARG A 69 9.60 -10.94 3.16
C ARG A 69 10.09 -9.52 2.90
N VAL A 70 11.26 -9.17 3.43
CA VAL A 70 11.91 -7.87 3.15
C VAL A 70 12.17 -7.73 1.65
N GLU A 71 12.68 -8.77 1.00
CA GLU A 71 12.96 -8.76 -0.44
C GLU A 71 11.67 -8.80 -1.29
N GLU A 72 10.70 -9.66 -0.95
CA GLU A 72 9.45 -9.83 -1.72
C GLU A 72 8.58 -8.57 -1.73
N TYR A 73 8.57 -7.81 -0.64
CA TYR A 73 7.74 -6.61 -0.47
C TYR A 73 8.52 -5.29 -0.50
N ASP A 74 9.82 -5.33 -0.84
CA ASP A 74 10.70 -4.16 -0.95
C ASP A 74 10.74 -3.28 0.31
N PHE A 75 10.73 -3.90 1.49
CA PHE A 75 10.83 -3.18 2.77
C PHE A 75 12.23 -2.59 2.95
N LYS A 76 12.32 -1.33 3.40
CA LYS A 76 13.58 -0.59 3.48
C LYS A 76 14.11 -0.48 4.90
N SER A 77 15.40 -0.79 5.06
CA SER A 77 16.13 -0.56 6.32
C SER A 77 16.11 0.92 6.69
N ALA A 78 15.98 1.21 7.99
CA ALA A 78 15.81 2.55 8.57
C ALA A 78 14.52 3.30 8.17
N VAL A 79 13.64 2.69 7.37
CA VAL A 79 12.29 3.22 7.05
C VAL A 79 11.22 2.30 7.65
N ASP A 80 11.24 1.03 7.27
CA ASP A 80 10.25 0.04 7.69
C ASP A 80 10.73 -0.79 8.87
N TYR A 81 12.04 -0.97 8.99
CA TYR A 81 12.64 -1.75 10.07
C TYR A 81 14.04 -1.29 10.46
N VAL A 82 14.47 -1.65 11.67
CA VAL A 82 15.85 -1.50 12.16
C VAL A 82 16.30 -2.77 12.87
N GLU A 83 17.56 -3.16 12.67
CA GLU A 83 18.17 -4.29 13.37
C GLU A 83 18.32 -3.97 14.85
N SER A 84 17.88 -4.89 15.71
CA SER A 84 18.03 -4.78 17.15
C SER A 84 18.89 -5.92 17.66
N ASP A 85 20.07 -5.57 18.17
CA ASP A 85 21.01 -6.50 18.80
C ASP A 85 20.49 -7.08 20.12
N THR A 86 19.42 -6.48 20.66
CA THR A 86 18.74 -6.92 21.87
C THR A 86 17.31 -7.33 21.50
N PRO A 87 16.81 -8.50 21.95
CA PRO A 87 15.40 -8.84 21.73
C PRO A 87 14.50 -7.73 22.26
N ILE A 88 13.63 -7.17 21.42
CA ILE A 88 12.77 -6.02 21.80
C ILE A 88 11.79 -6.40 22.92
N SER A 89 11.58 -7.70 23.17
CA SER A 89 10.91 -8.21 24.37
C SER A 89 11.54 -7.70 25.68
N VAL A 90 12.78 -7.22 25.66
CA VAL A 90 13.47 -6.62 26.82
C VAL A 90 12.95 -5.22 27.15
N PHE A 91 12.36 -4.48 26.20
CA PHE A 91 11.71 -3.19 26.47
C PHE A 91 10.37 -3.34 27.21
N GLN A 92 9.92 -4.58 27.45
CA GLN A 92 8.68 -4.90 28.18
C GLN A 92 8.91 -5.17 29.67
N CYS A 93 10.14 -5.05 30.18
CA CYS A 93 10.40 -5.18 31.62
C CYS A 93 10.19 -3.81 32.29
N PRO A 94 9.26 -3.66 33.26
CA PRO A 94 9.03 -2.39 33.96
C PRO A 94 10.22 -1.97 34.84
N ASN A 95 11.23 -2.82 34.97
CA ASN A 95 12.37 -2.62 35.85
C ASN A 95 13.65 -2.49 35.02
N ILE A 96 13.92 -1.26 34.57
CA ILE A 96 15.11 -0.85 33.81
C ILE A 96 16.42 -1.27 34.51
N ASP A 97 16.42 -1.39 35.84
CA ASP A 97 17.61 -1.73 36.62
C ASP A 97 18.00 -3.22 36.57
N GLN A 98 17.13 -4.12 36.11
CA GLN A 98 17.51 -5.52 35.86
C GLN A 98 18.06 -5.75 34.44
N VAL A 99 17.78 -4.85 33.50
CA VAL A 99 18.19 -5.00 32.09
C VAL A 99 19.69 -4.74 31.89
N LYS A 100 20.31 -3.89 32.72
CA LYS A 100 21.77 -3.68 32.69
C LYS A 100 22.56 -4.92 33.13
N SER A 101 21.92 -5.84 33.85
CA SER A 101 22.53 -7.07 34.37
C SER A 101 22.35 -8.30 33.48
N ALA A 102 21.60 -8.20 32.38
CA ALA A 102 21.54 -9.23 31.35
C ALA A 102 22.61 -9.00 30.25
N ARG A 103 23.76 -8.40 30.59
CA ARG A 103 25.01 -8.67 29.87
C ARG A 103 25.46 -10.07 30.26
N VAL A 104 24.79 -11.10 29.71
CA VAL A 104 25.29 -12.46 29.78
C VAL A 104 26.55 -12.51 28.93
N GLN A 105 27.70 -12.18 29.54
CA GLN A 105 28.99 -12.59 29.01
C GLN A 105 29.02 -14.12 29.07
N THR A 106 28.68 -14.77 27.96
CA THR A 106 28.95 -16.19 27.82
C THR A 106 30.47 -16.36 27.76
N SER A 107 31.08 -16.74 28.89
CA SER A 107 32.44 -17.22 28.89
C SER A 107 32.47 -18.52 28.08
N ARG A 108 33.16 -18.50 26.94
CA ARG A 108 33.38 -19.61 25.97
C ARG A 108 32.34 -19.71 24.83
N GLY A 109 32.76 -19.22 23.66
CA GLY A 109 32.34 -19.73 22.35
C GLY A 109 31.19 -18.98 21.66
N GLY A 110 31.55 -18.11 20.71
CA GLY A 110 30.69 -17.64 19.62
C GLY A 110 29.46 -16.84 20.05
N ASP A 111 29.54 -15.52 19.94
CA ASP A 111 28.42 -14.60 20.09
C ASP A 111 27.36 -14.85 18.99
N ARG A 112 26.54 -15.88 19.19
CA ARG A 112 25.42 -16.24 18.33
C ARG A 112 24.18 -15.49 18.80
N ARG A 113 24.30 -14.18 18.99
CA ARG A 113 23.17 -13.30 19.31
C ARG A 113 22.09 -13.49 18.24
N SER A 114 20.92 -13.98 18.65
CA SER A 114 19.80 -14.15 17.74
C SER A 114 19.30 -12.76 17.32
N LYS A 115 19.58 -12.34 16.09
CA LYS A 115 19.12 -11.05 15.52
C LYS A 115 17.61 -10.91 15.65
N ASP A 116 17.11 -9.77 16.11
CA ASP A 116 15.69 -9.38 16.05
C ASP A 116 15.57 -8.04 15.31
N TYR A 117 14.37 -7.69 14.86
CA TYR A 117 14.11 -6.46 14.12
C TYR A 117 12.95 -5.71 14.74
N ALA A 118 13.12 -4.39 14.93
CA ALA A 118 12.00 -3.50 15.20
C ALA A 118 11.38 -3.13 13.86
N ILE A 119 10.12 -3.48 13.65
CA ILE A 119 9.37 -3.15 12.44
C ILE A 119 8.32 -2.10 12.76
N THR A 120 7.98 -1.26 11.79
CA THR A 120 6.85 -0.34 11.92
C THR A 120 5.54 -1.11 12.08
N LEU A 121 4.55 -0.49 12.71
CA LEU A 121 3.21 -1.05 12.80
C LEU A 121 2.58 -1.31 11.41
N ASN A 122 2.89 -0.49 10.41
CA ASN A 122 2.39 -0.68 9.05
C ASN A 122 3.00 -1.94 8.41
N MET A 123 4.32 -2.08 8.46
CA MET A 123 5.01 -3.31 8.01
C MET A 123 4.46 -4.54 8.73
N ALA A 124 4.23 -4.47 10.05
CA ALA A 124 3.66 -5.59 10.81
C ALA A 124 2.26 -5.99 10.32
N LYS A 125 1.40 -5.01 10.01
CA LYS A 125 0.06 -5.26 9.47
C LYS A 125 0.12 -5.88 8.08
N GLU A 126 0.99 -5.37 7.21
CA GLU A 126 1.18 -5.92 5.86
C GLU A 126 1.65 -7.36 5.90
N LEU A 127 2.70 -7.65 6.69
CA LEU A 127 3.20 -9.01 6.90
C LEU A 127 2.09 -9.95 7.41
N ALA A 128 1.30 -9.51 8.38
CA ALA A 128 0.20 -10.31 8.90
C ALA A 128 -0.90 -10.59 7.86
N MET A 129 -1.18 -9.63 6.97
CA MET A 129 -2.19 -9.78 5.93
C MET A 129 -1.76 -10.72 4.80
N VAL A 130 -0.46 -10.80 4.49
CA VAL A 130 0.05 -11.64 3.39
C VAL A 130 0.28 -13.09 3.80
N GLU A 131 0.35 -13.38 5.10
CA GLU A 131 0.51 -14.75 5.58
C GLU A 131 -0.71 -15.62 5.24
N ARG A 132 -0.45 -16.76 4.59
CA ARG A 132 -1.46 -17.71 4.12
C ARG A 132 -1.78 -18.76 5.19
N ASN A 133 -2.09 -18.31 6.40
CA ASN A 133 -2.47 -19.18 7.52
C ASN A 133 -3.74 -18.67 8.22
N ASP A 134 -4.23 -19.42 9.20
CA ASP A 134 -5.48 -19.08 9.90
C ASP A 134 -5.38 -17.78 10.70
N GLN A 135 -4.20 -17.47 11.25
CA GLN A 135 -3.94 -16.21 11.96
C GLN A 135 -3.99 -15.02 11.00
N GLY A 136 -3.29 -15.09 9.87
CA GLY A 136 -3.37 -14.07 8.82
C GLY A 136 -4.78 -13.90 8.25
N ARG A 137 -5.55 -15.00 8.14
CA ARG A 137 -6.97 -14.94 7.76
C ARG A 137 -7.81 -14.19 8.81
N ALA A 138 -7.61 -14.46 10.09
CA ALA A 138 -8.31 -13.77 11.17
C ALA A 138 -7.97 -12.27 11.18
N ILE A 139 -6.70 -11.91 11.02
CA ILE A 139 -6.23 -10.52 10.98
C ILE A 139 -6.82 -9.77 9.79
N ARG A 140 -6.85 -10.37 8.59
CA ARG A 140 -7.52 -9.76 7.42
C ARG A 140 -9.00 -9.52 7.67
N ARG A 141 -9.73 -10.47 8.27
CA ARG A 141 -11.15 -10.31 8.61
C ARG A 141 -11.38 -9.18 9.60
N TYR A 142 -10.50 -9.06 10.61
CA TYR A 142 -10.54 -7.96 11.56
C TYR A 142 -10.42 -6.59 10.85
N PHE A 143 -9.41 -6.41 9.98
CA PHE A 143 -9.26 -5.13 9.27
C PHE A 143 -10.40 -4.82 8.30
N ILE A 144 -10.98 -5.83 7.65
CA ILE A 144 -12.19 -5.66 6.83
C ILE A 144 -13.35 -5.16 7.71
N GLN A 145 -13.56 -5.78 8.88
CA GLN A 145 -14.61 -5.36 9.81
C GLN A 145 -14.38 -3.91 10.32
N CYS A 146 -13.12 -3.54 10.60
CA CYS A 146 -12.79 -2.15 10.95
C CYS A 146 -13.13 -1.17 9.80
N GLU A 147 -12.86 -1.54 8.55
CA GLU A 147 -13.22 -0.71 7.39
C GLU A 147 -14.74 -0.56 7.24
N GLU A 148 -15.49 -1.66 7.41
CA GLU A 148 -16.95 -1.65 7.39
C GLU A 148 -17.54 -0.75 8.50
N GLU A 149 -16.98 -0.82 9.71
CA GLU A 149 -17.45 0.00 10.82
C GLU A 149 -17.05 1.46 10.67
N LEU A 150 -15.88 1.75 10.10
CA LEU A 150 -15.50 3.12 9.71
C LEU A 150 -16.48 3.68 8.68
N TYR A 151 -16.93 2.87 7.72
CA TYR A 151 -17.93 3.28 6.75
C TYR A 151 -19.29 3.62 7.38
N ARG A 152 -19.71 2.86 8.40
CA ARG A 152 -20.97 3.11 9.11
C ARG A 152 -20.91 4.31 10.05
N SER A 153 -19.81 4.44 10.78
CA SER A 153 -19.63 5.47 11.81
C SER A 153 -19.27 6.84 11.22
N VAL A 154 -18.36 6.88 10.25
CA VAL A 154 -17.86 8.13 9.65
C VAL A 154 -17.79 8.00 8.11
N PRO A 155 -18.95 8.00 7.43
CA PRO A 155 -19.03 7.73 5.99
C PRO A 155 -18.22 8.71 5.15
N GLU A 156 -18.08 9.97 5.57
CA GLU A 156 -17.27 10.99 4.87
C GLU A 156 -15.78 10.63 4.86
N VAL A 157 -15.22 10.26 6.03
CA VAL A 157 -13.81 9.84 6.13
C VAL A 157 -13.57 8.57 5.31
N ALA A 158 -14.49 7.60 5.39
CA ALA A 158 -14.40 6.38 4.60
C ALA A 158 -14.47 6.67 3.09
N ALA A 159 -15.35 7.58 2.66
CA ALA A 159 -15.44 8.00 1.26
C ALA A 159 -14.15 8.68 0.78
N ARG A 160 -13.57 9.57 1.59
CA ARG A 160 -12.28 10.23 1.29
C ARG A 160 -11.14 9.23 1.15
N LEU A 161 -10.99 8.29 2.08
CA LEU A 161 -9.95 7.26 2.03
C LEU A 161 -10.11 6.33 0.83
N ARG A 162 -11.34 5.88 0.54
CA ARG A 162 -11.62 5.07 -0.66
C ARG A 162 -11.35 5.84 -1.94
N HIS A 163 -11.68 7.13 -1.97
CA HIS A 163 -11.36 7.98 -3.12
C HIS A 163 -9.85 8.06 -3.33
N GLN A 164 -9.07 8.33 -2.28
CA GLN A 164 -7.59 8.33 -2.35
C GLN A 164 -7.01 6.97 -2.82
N LEU A 165 -7.57 5.85 -2.35
CA LEU A 165 -7.14 4.53 -2.81
C LEU A 165 -7.45 4.35 -4.30
N LYS A 166 -8.66 4.71 -4.72
CA LYS A 166 -9.10 4.62 -6.13
C LYS A 166 -8.22 5.47 -7.05
N THR A 167 -7.86 6.69 -6.65
CA THR A 167 -7.02 7.57 -7.47
C THR A 167 -5.61 7.03 -7.61
N ARG A 168 -5.02 6.48 -6.53
CA ARG A 168 -3.71 5.81 -6.56
C ARG A 168 -3.70 4.59 -7.50
N ILE A 169 -4.69 3.70 -7.35
CA ILE A 169 -4.80 2.50 -8.21
C ILE A 169 -5.04 2.90 -9.67
N GLY A 170 -5.92 3.88 -9.90
CA GLY A 170 -6.22 4.39 -11.23
C GLY A 170 -4.96 4.92 -11.94
N ALA A 171 -4.21 5.81 -11.28
CA ALA A 171 -2.97 6.35 -11.81
C ALA A 171 -1.92 5.25 -12.08
N ALA A 172 -1.75 4.28 -11.18
CA ALA A 172 -0.81 3.18 -11.41
C ALA A 172 -1.19 2.30 -12.62
N ASN A 173 -2.49 2.06 -12.83
CA ASN A 173 -2.98 1.26 -13.94
C ASN A 173 -2.88 1.98 -15.29
N MET A 174 -3.18 3.28 -15.33
CA MET A 174 -3.14 4.05 -16.58
C MET A 174 -1.72 4.21 -17.12
N PHE A 175 -0.71 4.36 -16.25
CA PHE A 175 0.69 4.35 -16.68
C PHE A 175 1.08 3.08 -17.43
N LYS A 176 0.73 1.91 -16.87
CA LYS A 176 1.03 0.61 -17.49
C LYS A 176 0.31 0.46 -18.83
N ALA A 177 -0.96 0.86 -18.90
CA ALA A 177 -1.74 0.84 -20.13
C ALA A 177 -1.15 1.77 -21.20
N MET A 178 -0.67 2.95 -20.81
CA MET A 178 0.00 3.90 -21.70
C MET A 178 1.32 3.36 -22.24
N CYS A 179 2.15 2.72 -21.40
CA CYS A 179 3.36 2.05 -21.85
C CYS A 179 3.04 0.96 -22.90
N ALA A 180 2.00 0.15 -22.66
CA ALA A 180 1.59 -0.88 -23.60
C ALA A 180 1.10 -0.30 -24.94
N ALA A 181 0.29 0.76 -24.92
CA ALA A 181 -0.17 1.45 -26.13
C ALA A 181 1.01 2.03 -26.93
N LEU A 182 1.97 2.68 -26.25
CA LEU A 182 3.18 3.20 -26.89
C LEU A 182 4.02 2.10 -27.53
N GLU A 183 4.16 0.96 -26.84
CA GLU A 183 4.90 -0.19 -27.36
C GLU A 183 4.24 -0.75 -28.62
N ALA A 184 2.91 -0.94 -28.59
CA ALA A 184 2.13 -1.42 -29.72
C ALA A 184 2.25 -0.48 -30.92
N ALA A 185 1.99 0.82 -30.73
CA ALA A 185 2.06 1.81 -31.81
C ALA A 185 3.46 1.90 -32.45
N ARG A 186 4.52 1.70 -31.67
CA ARG A 186 5.89 1.66 -32.20
C ARG A 186 6.19 0.35 -32.94
N ALA A 187 5.71 -0.78 -32.42
CA ALA A 187 5.86 -2.07 -33.06
C ALA A 187 5.15 -2.12 -34.43
N GLU A 188 3.98 -1.50 -34.56
CA GLU A 188 3.28 -1.33 -35.85
C GLU A 188 4.11 -0.56 -36.89
N GLN A 189 4.93 0.38 -36.43
CA GLN A 189 5.88 1.12 -37.27
C GLN A 189 7.19 0.37 -37.52
N GLY A 190 7.31 -0.89 -37.07
CA GLY A 190 8.53 -1.70 -37.15
C GLY A 190 9.67 -1.19 -36.27
N LYS A 191 9.38 -0.38 -35.24
CA LYS A 191 10.37 0.22 -34.34
C LYS A 191 10.39 -0.50 -33.00
N GLN A 192 11.59 -0.73 -32.47
CA GLN A 192 11.73 -1.24 -31.09
C GLN A 192 11.48 -0.12 -30.07
N THR A 193 10.87 -0.48 -28.94
CA THR A 193 10.64 0.42 -27.81
C THR A 193 11.73 0.23 -26.75
N SER A 194 12.15 1.33 -26.13
CA SER A 194 13.24 1.41 -25.17
C SER A 194 12.79 2.23 -23.95
N GLN A 195 13.46 2.04 -22.81
CA GLN A 195 13.09 2.66 -21.53
C GLN A 195 13.00 4.20 -21.60
N ASN A 196 13.80 4.83 -22.46
CA ASN A 196 13.79 6.27 -22.64
C ASN A 196 12.46 6.78 -23.22
N HIS A 197 11.78 5.98 -24.05
CA HIS A 197 10.48 6.35 -24.59
C HIS A 197 9.40 6.43 -23.51
N TYR A 198 9.32 5.43 -22.63
CA TYR A 198 8.41 5.47 -21.48
C TYR A 198 8.72 6.63 -20.54
N THR A 199 10.01 6.87 -20.28
CA THR A 199 10.47 7.97 -19.43
C THR A 199 10.11 9.33 -20.04
N ASN A 200 10.24 9.49 -21.36
CA ASN A 200 9.88 10.73 -22.03
C ASN A 200 8.38 11.00 -21.98
N GLU A 201 7.54 10.00 -22.28
CA GLU A 201 6.08 10.11 -22.17
C GLU A 201 5.65 10.43 -20.73
N SER A 202 6.16 9.69 -19.75
CA SER A 202 5.83 9.93 -18.34
C SER A 202 6.26 11.31 -17.88
N ASN A 203 7.46 11.78 -18.29
CA ASN A 203 7.95 13.10 -17.92
C ASN A 203 7.19 14.22 -18.63
N MET A 204 6.71 14.00 -19.86
CA MET A 204 5.83 14.95 -20.54
C MET A 204 4.58 15.21 -19.71
N ILE A 205 3.87 14.14 -19.33
CA ILE A 205 2.64 14.24 -18.54
C ILE A 205 2.94 14.80 -17.14
N ALA A 206 3.99 14.32 -16.47
CA ALA A 206 4.37 14.83 -15.15
C ALA A 206 4.67 16.32 -15.16
N ARG A 207 5.35 16.84 -16.20
CA ARG A 207 5.58 18.29 -16.35
C ARG A 207 4.28 19.06 -16.51
N ILE A 208 3.28 18.52 -17.20
CA ILE A 208 1.98 19.19 -17.36
C ILE A 208 1.26 19.26 -16.00
N VAL A 209 1.25 18.16 -15.24
CA VAL A 209 0.54 18.07 -13.95
C VAL A 209 1.24 18.83 -12.83
N LEU A 210 2.58 18.81 -12.79
CA LEU A 210 3.39 19.31 -11.67
C LEU A 210 3.97 20.71 -11.92
N GLY A 211 3.42 21.48 -12.86
CA GLY A 211 3.83 22.88 -13.08
C GLY A 211 5.20 23.04 -13.76
N GLY A 212 5.53 22.16 -14.70
CA GLY A 212 6.69 22.29 -15.58
C GLY A 212 7.92 21.48 -15.16
N ILE A 213 7.90 20.85 -13.98
CA ILE A 213 9.01 20.05 -13.48
C ILE A 213 8.74 18.54 -13.62
N THR A 214 9.81 17.75 -13.71
CA THR A 214 9.69 16.28 -13.75
C THR A 214 9.31 15.72 -12.39
N ALA A 215 8.76 14.50 -12.37
CA ALA A 215 8.36 13.83 -11.14
C ALA A 215 9.52 13.69 -10.13
N LYS A 216 10.74 13.40 -10.62
CA LYS A 216 11.96 13.33 -9.79
C LYS A 216 12.35 14.69 -9.20
N GLN A 217 12.28 15.75 -9.98
CA GLN A 217 12.57 17.11 -9.51
C GLN A 217 11.53 17.57 -8.48
N TRP A 218 10.27 17.20 -8.67
CA TRP A 218 9.19 17.53 -7.74
C TRP A 218 9.42 16.87 -6.38
N VAL A 219 9.80 15.59 -6.33
CA VAL A 219 10.15 14.89 -5.07
C VAL A 219 11.30 15.60 -4.35
N LEU A 220 12.38 15.93 -5.08
CA LEU A 220 13.53 16.64 -4.53
C LEU A 220 13.15 18.03 -3.99
N ALA A 221 12.33 18.79 -4.71
CA ALA A 221 11.90 20.13 -4.32
C ALA A 221 11.03 20.13 -3.06
N ASN A 222 10.29 19.05 -2.79
CA ASN A 222 9.45 18.89 -1.60
C ASN A 222 10.17 18.17 -0.44
N GLY A 223 11.44 17.79 -0.59
CA GLY A 223 12.19 17.04 0.42
C GLY A 223 11.60 15.66 0.71
N LEU A 224 10.94 15.06 -0.28
CA LEU A 224 10.30 13.75 -0.19
C LEU A 224 11.25 12.65 -0.70
N ASP A 225 10.96 11.40 -0.37
CA ASP A 225 11.70 10.23 -0.83
C ASP A 225 10.72 9.19 -1.41
N GLY A 226 11.21 8.30 -2.28
CA GLY A 226 10.42 7.25 -2.91
C GLY A 226 9.78 7.62 -4.26
N ASP A 227 8.73 6.87 -4.64
CA ASP A 227 8.01 7.11 -5.89
C ASP A 227 7.25 8.46 -5.81
N PRO A 228 7.40 9.35 -6.80
CA PRO A 228 6.63 10.59 -6.86
C PRO A 228 5.12 10.40 -6.73
N ARG A 229 4.55 9.33 -7.31
CA ARG A 229 3.09 9.09 -7.30
C ARG A 229 2.56 8.77 -5.92
N ASP A 230 3.37 8.16 -5.05
CA ASP A 230 2.95 7.84 -3.67
C ASP A 230 2.71 9.10 -2.84
N ASN A 231 3.44 10.16 -3.21
CA ASN A 231 3.47 11.46 -2.54
C ASN A 231 2.52 12.50 -3.16
N MET A 232 1.94 12.23 -4.34
CA MET A 232 1.02 13.14 -5.00
C MET A 232 -0.34 13.23 -4.28
N SER A 233 -0.99 14.39 -4.37
CA SER A 233 -2.36 14.58 -3.90
C SER A 233 -3.35 13.77 -4.74
N ALA A 234 -4.55 13.52 -4.20
CA ALA A 234 -5.61 12.85 -4.95
C ALA A 234 -5.94 13.58 -6.25
N GLU A 235 -5.99 14.92 -6.22
CA GLU A 235 -6.25 15.74 -7.39
C GLU A 235 -5.14 15.61 -8.44
N GLN A 236 -3.88 15.63 -8.02
CA GLN A 236 -2.73 15.42 -8.91
C GLN A 236 -2.78 14.05 -9.58
N LEU A 237 -3.12 13.00 -8.82
CA LEU A 237 -3.26 11.64 -9.35
C LEU A 237 -4.44 11.51 -10.32
N GLU A 238 -5.56 12.19 -10.07
CA GLU A 238 -6.69 12.21 -11.01
C GLU A 238 -6.33 12.93 -12.31
N HIS A 239 -5.66 14.07 -12.21
CA HIS A 239 -5.19 14.82 -13.38
C HIS A 239 -4.19 13.99 -14.20
N LEU A 240 -3.24 13.33 -13.52
CA LEU A 240 -2.29 12.42 -14.13
C LEU A 240 -3.00 11.27 -14.86
N SER A 241 -3.92 10.58 -14.18
CA SER A 241 -4.70 9.47 -14.75
C SER A 241 -5.54 9.90 -15.95
N TYR A 242 -6.13 11.11 -15.91
CA TYR A 242 -6.90 11.68 -17.03
C TYR A 242 -6.00 11.92 -18.26
N LEU A 243 -4.83 12.52 -18.06
CA LEU A 243 -3.89 12.80 -19.16
C LEU A 243 -3.26 11.52 -19.71
N GLU A 244 -2.94 10.54 -18.86
CA GLU A 244 -2.45 9.22 -19.29
C GLU A 244 -3.49 8.49 -20.15
N SER A 245 -4.75 8.45 -19.69
CA SER A 245 -5.85 7.87 -20.47
C SER A 245 -6.06 8.58 -21.80
N THR A 246 -5.93 9.91 -21.81
CA THR A 246 -6.06 10.70 -23.04
C THR A 246 -4.88 10.43 -23.99
N ASN A 247 -3.66 10.35 -23.45
CA ASN A 247 -2.47 10.07 -24.26
C ASN A 247 -2.53 8.69 -24.90
N ILE A 248 -3.08 7.67 -24.21
CA ILE A 248 -3.38 6.35 -24.81
C ILE A 248 -4.21 6.53 -26.08
N THR A 249 -5.36 7.19 -25.97
CA THR A 249 -6.24 7.42 -27.13
C THR A 249 -5.53 8.17 -28.26
N LEU A 250 -4.72 9.18 -27.94
CA LEU A 250 -3.99 9.95 -28.95
C LEU A 250 -2.88 9.12 -29.62
N ILE A 251 -2.24 8.21 -28.88
CA ILE A 251 -1.26 7.25 -29.43
C ILE A 251 -1.97 6.27 -30.37
N ASP A 252 -3.12 5.72 -29.96
CA ASP A 252 -3.91 4.78 -30.76
C ASP A 252 -4.44 5.42 -32.06
N MET A 253 -4.66 6.74 -32.04
CA MET A 253 -4.99 7.52 -33.23
C MET A 253 -3.78 7.79 -34.15
N GLY A 254 -2.58 7.32 -33.79
CA GLY A 254 -1.35 7.50 -34.55
C GLY A 254 -0.79 8.92 -34.53
N MET A 255 -1.21 9.76 -33.58
CA MET A 255 -0.75 11.15 -33.49
C MET A 255 0.70 11.22 -33.03
N ASP A 256 1.52 12.12 -33.57
CA ASP A 256 2.92 12.30 -33.16
C ASP A 256 3.11 13.02 -31.82
N TYR A 257 4.29 12.89 -31.22
CA TYR A 257 4.61 13.38 -29.87
C TYR A 257 4.32 14.87 -29.63
N GLU A 258 4.83 15.78 -30.48
CA GLU A 258 4.65 17.22 -30.26
C GLU A 258 3.17 17.68 -30.39
N PRO A 259 2.41 17.23 -31.41
CA PRO A 259 0.97 17.46 -31.45
C PRO A 259 0.23 16.89 -30.23
N ARG A 260 0.56 15.68 -29.78
CA ARG A 260 -0.04 15.07 -28.57
C ARG A 260 0.23 15.94 -27.35
N LYS A 261 1.47 16.39 -27.16
CA LYS A 261 1.86 17.26 -26.06
C LYS A 261 1.04 18.55 -26.03
N ALA A 262 0.88 19.21 -27.18
CA ALA A 262 0.06 20.42 -27.30
C ALA A 262 -1.41 20.17 -26.90
N GLU A 263 -1.98 19.07 -27.38
CA GLU A 263 -3.37 18.72 -27.07
C GLU A 263 -3.57 18.34 -25.61
N LEU A 264 -2.63 17.60 -25.01
CA LEU A 264 -2.65 17.28 -23.58
C LEU A 264 -2.54 18.53 -22.71
N MET A 265 -1.69 19.50 -23.08
CA MET A 265 -1.62 20.79 -22.39
C MET A 265 -2.96 21.54 -22.47
N ARG A 266 -3.58 21.59 -23.65
CA ARG A 266 -4.89 22.22 -23.85
C ARG A 266 -5.98 21.57 -22.99
N LEU A 267 -6.02 20.24 -22.98
CA LEU A 267 -7.00 19.47 -22.21
C LEU A 267 -6.76 19.57 -20.70
N SER A 268 -5.50 19.66 -20.28
CA SER A 268 -5.10 19.91 -18.90
C SER A 268 -5.62 21.26 -18.40
N GLN A 269 -5.43 22.34 -19.17
CA GLN A 269 -5.98 23.66 -18.83
C GLN A 269 -7.51 23.60 -18.69
N ARG A 270 -8.21 22.96 -19.64
CA ARG A 270 -9.66 22.80 -19.56
C ARG A 270 -10.11 22.02 -18.32
N TRP A 271 -9.35 20.97 -17.97
CA TRP A 271 -9.62 20.14 -16.80
C TRP A 271 -9.50 20.96 -15.50
N LEU A 272 -8.44 21.77 -15.37
CA LEU A 272 -8.22 22.65 -14.23
C LEU A 272 -9.31 23.73 -14.12
N THR A 273 -9.64 24.40 -15.23
CA THR A 273 -10.69 25.44 -15.24
C THR A 273 -12.05 24.90 -14.80
N LYS A 274 -12.41 23.68 -15.21
CA LYS A 274 -13.70 23.08 -14.83
C LYS A 274 -13.81 22.86 -13.31
N ARG A 275 -12.71 22.51 -12.64
CA ARG A 275 -12.68 22.25 -11.19
C ARG A 275 -12.62 23.53 -10.37
N LEU A 276 -11.83 24.51 -10.81
CA LEU A 276 -11.82 25.86 -10.22
C LEU A 276 -13.17 26.57 -10.35
N GLY A 277 -13.91 26.29 -11.43
CA GLY A 277 -15.28 26.78 -11.61
C GLY A 277 -16.27 26.16 -10.61
N SER A 278 -16.22 24.84 -10.41
CA SER A 278 -17.13 24.15 -9.48
C SER A 278 -16.93 24.53 -8.01
N GLU A 279 -15.71 24.87 -7.58
CA GLU A 279 -15.46 25.31 -6.20
C GLU A 279 -16.05 26.70 -5.87
N ASN A 280 -16.39 27.50 -6.88
CA ASN A 280 -17.01 28.82 -6.69
C ASN A 280 -18.54 28.77 -6.69
N ASP A 281 -19.16 27.70 -7.20
CA ASP A 281 -20.62 27.55 -7.26
C ASP A 281 -21.21 26.85 -6.01
N ASP A 282 -20.37 26.25 -5.15
CA ASP A 282 -20.75 25.56 -3.91
C ASP A 282 -20.62 26.43 -2.63
N LYS A 283 -20.53 27.76 -2.77
CA LYS A 283 -20.55 28.75 -1.66
C LYS A 283 -21.82 29.58 -1.64
#